data_AF-A0A944NX54-F1
#
_entry.id   AF-A0A944NX54-F1
#
_cell.length_a   1.000
_cell.length_b   1.000
_cell.length_c   1.000
_cell.angle_alpha   90.00
_cell.angle_beta   90.00
_cell.angle_gamma   90.00
#
_symmetry.space_group_name_H-M   'P 1'
#
loop_
_entity.id
_entity.type
_entity.pdbx_description
1 polymer ?
#
loop_
_entity_poly.entity_id
_entity_poly.type
_entity_poly.pdbx_seq_one_letter_code
_entity_poly.pdbx_strand_id
1 'polypeptide(L)'
;MNNIQDVRALTTNSKLIEFAQFVFSEKGDRDFPDYKKIDLMKIARLVSHVWVLDFRNGLEDGVPFHFSGTHIDTQYGRNLTGVDVEIAYSGED
;
A
#
# COMPACT_ATOMS: atom_id res chain seq x y z
N MET A 1 -9.71 17.71 5.79
CA MET A 1 -9.59 17.05 7.11
C MET A 1 -8.16 16.59 7.31
N ASN A 2 -7.64 16.65 8.53
CA ASN A 2 -6.22 16.40 8.80
C ASN A 2 -6.01 14.89 9.00
N ASN A 3 -5.96 14.16 7.88
CA ASN A 3 -6.06 12.69 7.77
C ASN A 3 -5.16 11.89 8.73
N ILE A 4 -4.09 12.49 9.25
CA ILE A 4 -3.18 11.79 10.17
C ILE A 4 -3.72 11.69 11.61
N GLN A 5 -4.58 12.61 12.04
CA GLN A 5 -5.17 12.52 13.38
C GLN A 5 -6.13 11.34 13.48
N ASP A 6 -6.87 11.07 12.40
CA ASP A 6 -7.77 9.92 12.31
C ASP A 6 -7.00 8.61 12.39
N VAL A 7 -5.84 8.51 11.71
CA VAL A 7 -4.96 7.33 11.83
C VAL A 7 -4.44 7.14 13.26
N ARG A 8 -4.05 8.23 13.93
CA ARG A 8 -3.58 8.20 15.32
C ARG A 8 -4.67 7.78 16.31
N ALA A 9 -5.95 8.00 15.97
CA ALA A 9 -7.07 7.51 16.77
C ALA A 9 -7.30 5.99 16.59
N LEU A 10 -6.87 5.41 15.47
CA LEU A 10 -7.10 4.00 15.12
C LEU A 10 -5.93 3.07 15.50
N THR A 11 -4.72 3.60 15.67
CA THR A 11 -3.55 2.78 16.01
C THR A 11 -2.47 3.54 16.77
N THR A 12 -1.74 2.82 17.62
CA THR A 12 -0.51 3.28 18.28
C THR A 12 0.76 2.76 17.61
N ASN A 13 0.64 1.92 16.57
CA ASN A 13 1.78 1.36 15.87
C ASN A 13 2.53 2.45 15.09
N SER A 14 3.75 2.76 15.54
CA SER A 14 4.57 3.82 14.98
C SER A 14 4.90 3.62 13.50
N LYS A 15 5.06 2.38 13.04
CA LYS A 15 5.34 2.07 11.63
C LYS A 15 4.14 2.38 10.74
N LEU A 16 2.92 2.08 11.20
CA LEU A 16 1.69 2.40 10.47
C LEU A 16 1.45 3.90 10.42
N ILE A 17 1.72 4.60 11.53
CA ILE A 17 1.62 6.06 11.59
C ILE A 17 2.61 6.71 10.62
N GLU A 18 3.86 6.26 10.61
CA GLU A 18 4.88 6.76 9.67
C GLU A 18 4.50 6.49 8.21
N PHE A 19 4.05 5.28 7.90
CA PHE A 19 3.59 4.92 6.56
C PHE A 19 2.45 5.85 6.11
N ALA A 20 1.45 6.07 6.97
CA ALA A 20 0.35 6.96 6.68
C ALA A 20 0.81 8.42 6.50
N GLN A 21 1.75 8.91 7.33
CA GLN A 21 2.34 10.24 7.18
C GLN A 21 3.03 10.38 5.82
N PHE A 22 3.80 9.37 5.42
CA PHE A 22 4.44 9.33 4.12
C PHE A 22 3.40 9.39 2.98
N VAL A 23 2.39 8.51 2.98
CA VAL A 23 1.34 8.50 1.96
C VAL A 23 0.60 9.84 1.89
N PHE A 24 0.22 10.43 3.03
CA PHE A 24 -0.50 11.70 3.04
C PHE A 24 0.38 12.91 2.69
N SER A 25 1.70 12.81 2.82
CA SER A 25 2.61 13.89 2.41
C SER A 25 2.54 14.19 0.90
N GLU A 26 2.20 13.20 0.08
CA GLU A 26 2.08 13.34 -1.38
C GLU A 26 0.67 13.80 -1.85
N LYS A 27 -0.25 14.07 -0.90
CA LYS A 27 -1.59 14.60 -1.17
C LYS A 27 -1.55 16.06 -1.64
N GLY A 28 -0.82 16.94 -0.94
CA GLY A 28 -0.91 18.39 -1.14
C GLY A 28 -2.33 18.90 -0.88
N ASP A 29 -2.84 19.77 -1.76
CA ASP A 29 -4.21 20.33 -1.68
C ASP A 29 -5.30 19.42 -2.29
N ARG A 30 -4.94 18.20 -2.73
CA ARG A 30 -5.87 17.27 -3.38
C ARG A 30 -6.67 16.45 -2.37
N ASP A 31 -7.76 15.82 -2.82
CA ASP A 31 -8.52 14.92 -1.95
C ASP A 31 -7.78 13.60 -1.68
N PHE A 32 -7.01 13.11 -2.65
CA PHE A 32 -6.25 11.87 -2.55
C PHE A 32 -4.75 12.07 -2.81
N PRO A 33 -3.86 11.25 -2.20
CA PRO A 33 -2.45 11.18 -2.56
C PRO A 33 -2.22 10.92 -4.05
N ASP A 34 -1.23 11.59 -4.63
CA ASP A 34 -0.81 11.31 -6.00
C ASP A 34 0.16 10.15 -6.02
N TYR A 35 -0.37 8.96 -6.30
CA TYR A 35 0.39 7.73 -6.26
C TYR A 35 1.60 7.75 -7.22
N LYS A 36 1.56 8.52 -8.33
CA LYS A 36 2.70 8.64 -9.26
C LYS A 36 3.90 9.37 -8.64
N LYS A 37 3.67 10.13 -7.56
CA LYS A 37 4.71 10.86 -6.82
C LYS A 37 5.18 10.12 -5.57
N ILE A 38 4.53 9.01 -5.21
CA ILE A 38 4.91 8.19 -4.07
C ILE A 38 6.19 7.44 -4.42
N ASP A 39 7.30 7.92 -3.86
CA ASP A 39 8.59 7.24 -3.91
C ASP A 39 8.78 6.39 -2.64
N LEU A 40 8.50 5.10 -2.77
CA LEU A 40 8.64 4.12 -1.69
C LEU A 40 10.05 4.09 -1.10
N MET A 41 11.09 4.49 -1.85
CA MET A 41 12.46 4.53 -1.32
C MET A 41 12.63 5.50 -0.14
N LYS A 42 11.77 6.52 -0.01
CA LYS A 42 11.75 7.42 1.16
C LYS A 42 11.37 6.73 2.46
N ILE A 43 10.76 5.54 2.39
CA ILE A 43 10.39 4.70 3.53
C ILE A 43 11.00 3.29 3.39
N ALA A 44 12.22 3.16 2.83
CA ALA A 44 12.87 1.90 2.50
C ALA A 44 12.76 0.81 3.59
N ARG A 45 12.84 1.19 4.88
CA ARG A 45 12.71 0.27 6.03
C ARG A 45 11.33 -0.38 6.19
N LEU A 46 10.30 0.20 5.58
CA LEU A 46 8.92 -0.29 5.58
C LEU A 46 8.56 -0.98 4.24
N VAL A 47 9.29 -0.69 3.16
CA VAL A 47 8.98 -1.14 1.79
C VAL A 47 8.81 -2.64 1.66
N SER A 48 9.62 -3.43 2.38
CA SER A 48 9.50 -4.89 2.36
C SER A 48 8.14 -5.39 2.85
N HIS A 49 7.41 -4.59 3.64
CA HIS A 49 6.11 -4.91 4.24
C HIS A 49 4.93 -4.18 3.55
N VAL A 50 5.15 -3.55 2.41
CA VAL A 50 4.11 -2.79 1.69
C VAL A 50 3.70 -3.55 0.43
N TRP A 51 2.39 -3.57 0.15
CA TRP A 51 1.85 -3.86 -1.17
C TRP A 51 1.11 -2.64 -1.71
N VAL A 52 0.91 -2.60 -3.02
CA VAL A 52 0.12 -1.54 -3.68
C VAL A 52 -0.84 -2.20 -4.66
N LEU A 53 -2.13 -1.88 -4.52
CA LEU A 53 -3.18 -2.25 -5.45
C LEU A 53 -3.63 -0.99 -6.22
N ASP A 54 -3.96 -1.16 -7.49
CA ASP A 54 -4.41 -0.06 -8.33
C ASP A 54 -5.83 -0.31 -8.87
N PHE A 55 -6.79 0.45 -8.33
CA PHE A 55 -8.21 0.32 -8.66
C PHE A 55 -8.69 1.31 -9.73
N ARG A 56 -7.78 2.08 -10.35
CA ARG A 56 -8.17 3.21 -11.23
C ARG A 56 -8.88 2.79 -12.51
N ASN A 57 -8.69 1.56 -12.96
CA ASN A 57 -9.36 1.00 -14.13
C ASN A 57 -10.66 0.24 -13.76
N GLY A 58 -11.12 0.35 -12.51
CA GLY A 58 -12.22 -0.47 -12.00
C GLY A 58 -11.73 -1.85 -11.57
N LEU A 59 -12.68 -2.77 -11.35
CA LEU A 59 -12.44 -4.14 -10.92
C LEU A 59 -12.66 -5.16 -12.05
N GLU A 60 -13.17 -4.72 -13.21
CA GLU A 60 -13.61 -5.61 -14.30
C GLU A 60 -12.43 -6.35 -14.95
N ASP A 61 -11.27 -5.71 -15.04
CA ASP A 61 -10.03 -6.28 -15.60
C ASP A 61 -9.13 -6.93 -14.52
N GLY A 62 -9.67 -7.15 -13.32
CA GLY A 62 -8.92 -7.66 -12.18
C GLY A 62 -8.19 -6.57 -11.38
N VAL A 63 -7.54 -6.97 -10.30
CA VAL A 63 -6.82 -6.09 -9.36
C VAL A 63 -5.40 -6.63 -9.18
N PRO A 64 -4.47 -6.34 -10.11
CA PRO A 64 -3.10 -6.78 -9.97
C PRO A 64 -2.37 -6.00 -8.87
N PHE A 65 -1.46 -6.68 -8.17
CA PHE A 65 -0.48 -5.99 -7.33
C PHE A 65 0.43 -5.13 -8.21
N HIS A 66 0.35 -3.81 -8.06
CA HIS A 66 1.28 -2.89 -8.70
C HIS A 66 2.68 -2.99 -8.08
N PHE A 67 2.75 -3.33 -6.79
CA PHE A 67 3.99 -3.56 -6.06
C PHE A 67 3.75 -4.55 -4.91
N SER A 68 4.73 -5.41 -4.65
CA SER A 68 4.79 -6.24 -3.45
C SER A 68 6.19 -6.21 -2.84
N GLY A 69 6.25 -5.95 -1.53
CA GLY A 69 7.48 -5.97 -0.78
C GLY A 69 8.00 -7.39 -0.54
N THR A 70 9.32 -7.52 -0.38
CA THR A 70 9.99 -8.83 -0.26
C THR A 70 9.54 -9.67 0.94
N HIS A 71 9.12 -9.05 2.04
CA HIS A 71 8.59 -9.79 3.18
C HIS A 71 7.22 -10.39 2.85
N ILE A 72 6.37 -9.64 2.15
CA ILE A 72 5.08 -10.13 1.66
C ILE A 72 5.32 -11.28 0.69
N ASP A 73 6.18 -11.10 -0.32
CA ASP A 73 6.51 -12.17 -1.28
C ASP A 73 6.96 -13.47 -0.58
N THR A 74 7.71 -13.34 0.53
CA THR A 74 8.15 -14.49 1.33
C THR A 74 6.97 -15.20 2.03
N GLN A 75 6.00 -14.44 2.55
CA GLN A 75 4.81 -15.01 3.21
C GLN A 75 3.95 -15.82 2.22
N TYR A 76 3.85 -15.36 0.98
CA TYR A 76 3.08 -16.03 -0.08
C TYR A 76 3.91 -17.06 -0.87
N GLY A 77 5.20 -17.19 -0.56
CA GLY A 77 6.11 -18.12 -1.25
C GLY A 77 6.35 -17.80 -2.73
N ARG A 78 6.00 -16.59 -3.20
CA ARG A 78 6.16 -16.16 -4.60
C ARG A 78 6.18 -14.63 -4.73
N ASN A 79 6.72 -14.12 -5.83
CA ASN A 79 6.60 -12.69 -6.16
C ASN A 79 5.15 -12.37 -6.58
N LEU A 80 4.53 -11.39 -5.93
CA LEU A 80 3.14 -11.02 -6.21
C LEU A 80 2.98 -9.88 -7.21
N THR A 81 4.03 -9.13 -7.55
CA THR A 81 3.93 -7.99 -8.46
C THR A 81 3.42 -8.45 -9.84
N GLY A 82 2.34 -7.82 -10.32
CA GLY A 82 1.65 -8.17 -11.55
C GLY A 82 0.66 -9.33 -11.44
N VAL A 83 0.61 -10.03 -10.30
CA VAL A 83 -0.35 -11.10 -10.05
C VAL A 83 -1.68 -10.51 -9.60
N ASP A 84 -2.79 -11.07 -10.07
CA ASP A 84 -4.12 -10.66 -9.62
C ASP A 84 -4.38 -11.03 -8.16
N VAL A 85 -5.03 -10.14 -7.40
CA VAL A 85 -5.43 -10.39 -6.01
C VAL A 85 -6.25 -11.66 -5.85
N GLU A 86 -7.18 -11.97 -6.75
CA GLU A 86 -8.01 -13.18 -6.67
C GLU A 86 -7.19 -14.46 -6.91
N ILE A 87 -6.06 -14.36 -7.61
CA ILE A 87 -5.13 -15.47 -7.83
C ILE A 87 -4.14 -15.60 -6.65
N ALA A 88 -3.87 -14.50 -5.94
CA ALA A 88 -2.95 -14.46 -4.80
C ALA A 88 -3.59 -14.83 -3.48
N TYR A 89 -4.81 -14.40 -3.26
CA TYR A 89 -5.56 -14.70 -2.05
C TYR A 89 -6.52 -15.86 -2.30
N SER A 90 -6.27 -16.95 -1.60
CA SER A 90 -7.18 -18.11 -1.61
C SER A 90 -8.39 -17.90 -0.70
N GLY A 91 -8.32 -16.92 0.21
CA GLY A 91 -9.33 -16.66 1.24
C GLY A 91 -9.19 -17.55 2.48
N GLU A 92 -8.15 -18.38 2.55
CA GLU A 92 -7.82 -19.25 3.70
C GLU A 92 -6.66 -18.69 4.55
N ASP A 93 -6.10 -17.56 4.14
CA ASP A 93 -4.94 -16.84 4.70
C ASP A 93 -5.28 -15.94 5.91
#